data_AF-A0A4Q3STV0-F1
#
_entry.id   AF-A0A4Q3STV0-F1
#
_cell.length_a   1.000
_cell.length_b   1.000
_cell.length_c   1.000
_cell.angle_alpha   90.00
_cell.angle_beta   90.00
_cell.angle_gamma   90.00
#
_symmetry.space_group_name_H-M   'P 1'
#
loop_
_entity.id
_entity.type
_entity.pdbx_description
1 polymer ?
#
loop_
_entity_poly.entity_id
_entity_poly.type
_entity_poly.pdbx_seq_one_letter_code
_entity_poly.pdbx_strand_id
1 'polypeptide(L)'
;SFLKDNDPAKPNQWHAEIHAIPATDIQGSTNGLISSGVVNFTADGQLDLANTSVFGAMGAQPTLNLGASGGAATTRWADGLGIAASTIDLDWSKVTQYASQSTLNASNSDGANVGNVIGVEVSEDGIVSAIFDNSEVRQIAKIGIATFANPDGLAAVSGNAYRATIPSGEFVIKQPGVGGAGEIAPGTLEASTVDLSAEFTGLITTQKAYSASSKIITTADQMLEELINIKR
;
A
#
# COMPACT_ATOMS: atom_id res chain seq x y z
N SER A 1 -5.69 26.72 25.02
CA SER A 1 -5.28 28.13 25.24
C SER A 1 -4.04 28.14 26.13
N PHE A 2 -3.19 29.16 26.00
CA PHE A 2 -2.03 29.38 26.88
C PHE A 2 -2.06 30.83 27.39
N LEU A 3 -1.91 31.02 28.70
CA LEU A 3 -1.86 32.32 29.35
C LEU A 3 -0.64 32.37 30.27
N LYS A 4 0.23 33.36 30.06
CA LYS A 4 1.42 33.53 30.91
C LYS A 4 1.00 34.02 32.28
N ASP A 5 1.54 33.41 33.34
CA ASP A 5 1.39 33.95 34.69
C ASP A 5 2.25 35.22 34.83
N ASN A 6 1.66 36.26 35.43
CA ASN A 6 2.30 37.55 35.66
C ASN A 6 2.89 37.67 37.08
N ASP A 7 2.87 36.59 37.88
CA ASP A 7 3.48 36.56 39.21
C ASP A 7 5.03 36.62 39.12
N PRO A 8 5.67 37.69 39.63
CA PRO A 8 7.12 37.81 39.64
C PRO A 8 7.82 36.77 40.54
N ALA A 9 7.10 36.07 41.42
CA ALA A 9 7.63 34.98 42.24
C ALA A 9 7.73 33.64 41.49
N LYS A 10 7.11 33.51 40.30
CA LYS A 10 7.10 32.29 39.48
C LYS A 10 7.40 32.61 38.01
N PRO A 11 8.63 33.06 37.70
CA PRO A 11 9.02 33.30 36.32
C PRO A 11 8.88 32.00 35.50
N ASN A 12 8.35 32.11 34.28
CA ASN A 12 8.20 31.02 33.30
C ASN A 12 7.09 29.99 33.56
N GLN A 13 6.05 30.38 34.29
CA GLN A 13 4.82 29.62 34.44
C GLN A 13 3.74 30.07 33.44
N TRP A 14 3.05 29.10 32.85
CA TRP A 14 1.91 29.31 31.95
C TRP A 14 0.71 28.48 32.41
N HIS A 15 -0.47 29.05 32.36
CA HIS A 15 -1.73 28.33 32.45
C HIS A 15 -2.08 27.81 31.05
N ALA A 16 -2.33 26.52 30.95
CA ALA A 16 -2.69 25.89 29.69
C ALA A 16 -4.00 25.12 29.83
N GLU A 17 -4.83 25.20 28.79
CA GLU A 17 -6.05 24.42 28.66
C GLU A 17 -6.09 23.75 27.29
N ILE A 18 -6.52 22.50 27.27
CA ILE A 18 -6.67 21.69 26.07
C ILE A 18 -8.16 21.43 25.87
N HIS A 19 -8.67 21.80 24.71
CA HIS A 19 -10.09 21.70 24.36
C HIS A 19 -10.26 20.90 23.08
N ALA A 20 -11.36 20.16 22.97
CA ALA A 20 -11.80 19.56 21.72
C ALA A 20 -12.54 20.56 20.84
N ILE A 21 -12.34 20.45 19.53
CA ILE A 21 -13.08 21.21 18.52
C ILE A 21 -13.60 20.21 17.48
N PRO A 22 -14.92 20.08 17.29
CA PRO A 22 -16.00 20.75 18.01
C PRO A 22 -16.15 20.27 19.47
N ALA A 23 -16.63 21.16 20.36
CA ALA A 23 -16.83 20.85 21.78
C ALA A 23 -17.85 19.72 22.03
N THR A 24 -18.68 19.40 21.04
CA THR A 24 -19.67 18.31 21.07
C THR A 24 -19.05 16.92 20.99
N ASP A 25 -17.78 16.80 20.59
CA ASP A 25 -17.11 15.51 20.40
C ASP A 25 -16.65 14.88 21.72
N ILE A 26 -16.64 15.68 22.80
CA ILE A 26 -16.28 15.23 24.13
C ILE A 26 -17.47 15.37 25.08
N GLN A 27 -17.69 14.33 25.88
CA GLN A 27 -18.66 14.32 26.96
C GLN A 27 -18.00 14.17 28.33
N GLY A 28 -18.72 14.64 29.35
CA GLY A 28 -18.29 14.63 30.74
C GLY A 28 -17.40 15.80 31.15
N SER A 29 -17.16 16.75 30.24
CA SER A 29 -16.52 18.03 30.52
C SER A 29 -17.36 19.23 30.06
N THR A 30 -17.08 20.39 30.64
CA THR A 30 -17.74 21.65 30.27
C THR A 30 -17.07 22.23 29.03
N ASN A 31 -17.85 22.51 27.98
CA ASN A 31 -17.39 23.18 26.75
C ASN A 31 -16.21 22.48 26.03
N GLY A 32 -16.12 21.15 26.11
CA GLY A 32 -15.09 20.39 25.41
C GLY A 32 -13.70 20.43 26.08
N LEU A 33 -13.59 20.91 27.32
CA LEU A 33 -12.32 20.92 28.06
C LEU A 33 -11.84 19.48 28.31
N ILE A 34 -10.65 19.13 27.83
CA ILE A 34 -10.05 17.81 28.04
C ILE A 34 -9.15 17.82 29.28
N SER A 35 -8.30 18.85 29.38
CA SER A 35 -7.40 19.01 30.51
C SER A 35 -7.02 20.48 30.71
N SER A 36 -6.71 20.85 31.95
CA SER A 36 -6.25 22.19 32.32
C SER A 36 -5.21 22.09 33.42
N GLY A 37 -4.20 22.95 33.41
CA GLY A 37 -3.18 22.97 34.44
C GLY A 37 -2.10 24.01 34.16
N VAL A 38 -0.98 23.87 34.86
CA VAL A 38 0.20 24.73 34.64
C VAL A 38 1.26 24.02 33.81
N VAL A 39 1.95 24.80 32.99
CA VAL A 39 3.11 24.42 32.19
C VAL A 39 4.28 25.29 32.66
N ASN A 40 5.37 24.65 33.06
CA ASN A 40 6.55 25.34 33.56
C ASN A 40 7.72 25.15 32.59
N PHE A 41 8.55 26.18 32.45
CA PHE A 41 9.78 26.12 31.67
C PHE A 41 11.00 26.41 32.54
N THR A 42 12.12 25.77 32.24
CA THR A 42 13.41 26.04 32.88
C THR A 42 13.96 27.41 32.46
N ALA A 43 15.01 27.89 33.14
CA ALA A 43 15.67 29.15 32.79
C ALA A 43 16.22 29.18 31.36
N ASP A 44 16.53 28.00 30.80
CA ASP A 44 17.02 27.82 29.42
C ASP A 44 15.88 27.78 28.38
N GLY A 45 14.63 27.99 28.81
CA GLY A 45 13.45 28.01 27.94
C GLY A 45 12.97 26.62 27.51
N GLN A 46 13.48 25.55 28.11
CA GLN A 46 13.04 24.17 27.87
C GLN A 46 11.85 23.80 28.76
N LEU A 47 11.00 22.89 28.31
CA LEU A 47 9.87 22.41 29.11
C LEU A 47 10.35 21.70 30.38
N ASP A 48 9.84 22.13 31.54
CA ASP A 48 10.02 21.45 32.81
C ASP A 48 8.82 20.52 33.07
N LEU A 49 8.95 19.27 32.63
CA LEU A 49 7.88 18.27 32.76
C LEU A 49 7.60 17.93 34.24
N ALA A 50 8.63 17.93 35.10
CA ALA A 50 8.50 17.58 36.51
C ALA A 50 7.58 18.56 37.26
N ASN A 51 7.55 19.81 36.83
CA ASN A 51 6.70 20.84 37.43
C ASN A 51 5.44 21.15 36.60
N THR A 52 5.22 20.48 35.47
CA THR A 52 4.04 20.67 34.60
C THR A 52 2.90 19.73 35.02
N SER A 53 1.68 20.25 35.13
CA SER A 53 0.47 19.54 35.59
C SER A 53 -0.68 19.51 34.57
N VAL A 54 -0.52 20.13 33.40
CA VAL A 54 -1.58 20.11 32.37
C VAL A 54 -1.90 18.69 31.85
N PHE A 55 -1.06 17.69 32.11
CA PHE A 55 -1.27 16.29 31.71
C PHE A 55 -1.71 15.38 32.87
N GLY A 56 -2.14 15.96 33.99
CA GLY A 56 -2.55 15.23 35.20
C GLY A 56 -1.65 15.55 36.39
N ALA A 57 -1.09 14.54 37.03
CA ALA A 57 -0.14 14.75 38.13
C ALA A 57 1.12 15.47 37.63
N MET A 58 1.77 16.25 38.50
CA MET A 58 3.06 16.88 38.19
C MET A 58 4.09 15.81 37.79
N GLY A 59 4.75 15.98 36.65
CA GLY A 59 5.70 14.99 36.12
C GLY A 59 5.06 13.84 35.34
N ALA A 60 3.75 13.86 35.12
CA ALA A 60 3.10 12.88 34.25
C ALA A 60 3.59 13.01 32.80
N GLN A 61 3.65 11.87 32.10
CA GLN A 61 3.93 11.88 30.67
C GLN A 61 2.87 12.69 29.92
N PRO A 62 3.25 13.46 28.89
CA PRO A 62 2.36 14.33 28.14
C PRO A 62 1.38 13.50 27.28
N THR A 63 0.36 12.96 27.93
CA THR A 63 -0.65 12.09 27.32
C THR A 63 -2.04 12.61 27.67
N LEU A 64 -2.98 12.51 26.73
CA LEU A 64 -4.40 12.78 26.98
C LEU A 64 -5.17 11.48 26.87
N ASN A 65 -5.83 11.12 27.96
CA ASN A 65 -6.64 9.91 28.03
C ASN A 65 -8.11 10.27 27.84
N LEU A 66 -8.72 9.71 26.80
CA LEU A 66 -10.14 9.85 26.50
C LEU A 66 -10.82 8.49 26.62
N GLY A 67 -11.88 8.43 27.42
CA GLY A 67 -12.69 7.22 27.53
C GLY A 67 -13.49 6.91 26.25
N ALA A 68 -13.91 5.65 26.13
CA ALA A 68 -14.77 5.21 25.03
C ALA A 68 -16.16 5.89 25.06
N SER A 69 -16.78 5.98 23.88
CA SER A 69 -18.19 6.38 23.73
C SER A 69 -19.09 5.46 24.56
N GLY A 70 -20.00 6.02 25.36
CA GLY A 70 -20.87 5.27 26.28
C GLY A 70 -20.19 4.73 27.56
N GLY A 71 -18.90 4.99 27.77
CA GLY A 71 -18.14 4.51 28.93
C GLY A 71 -18.37 5.32 30.22
N ALA A 72 -17.97 4.81 31.38
CA ALA A 72 -18.12 5.50 32.67
C ALA A 72 -17.07 6.61 32.95
N ALA A 73 -16.20 6.92 31.98
CA ALA A 73 -15.12 7.89 32.16
C ALA A 73 -15.65 9.34 32.25
N THR A 74 -14.95 10.17 33.04
CA THR A 74 -15.28 11.59 33.25
C THR A 74 -15.00 12.46 32.03
N THR A 75 -14.01 12.12 31.21
CA THR A 75 -13.77 12.77 29.91
C THR A 75 -13.69 11.67 28.85
N ARG A 76 -14.57 11.71 27.86
CA ARG A 76 -14.73 10.64 26.87
C ARG A 76 -15.24 11.16 25.54
N TRP A 77 -15.12 10.34 24.49
CA TRP A 77 -15.79 10.58 23.23
C TRP A 77 -17.30 10.63 23.40
N ALA A 78 -17.97 11.49 22.64
CA ALA A 78 -19.41 11.58 22.62
C ALA A 78 -20.06 10.28 22.17
N ASP A 79 -21.15 9.89 22.85
CA ASP A 79 -21.79 8.58 22.66
C ASP A 79 -22.19 8.30 21.19
N GLY A 80 -22.52 9.34 20.41
CA GLY A 80 -22.88 9.22 18.99
C GLY A 80 -21.72 8.91 18.04
N LEU A 81 -20.46 8.99 18.48
CA LEU A 81 -19.28 8.75 17.65
C LEU A 81 -18.89 7.26 17.62
N GLY A 82 -19.26 6.47 18.64
CA GLY A 82 -18.93 5.04 18.70
C GLY A 82 -17.43 4.72 18.77
N ILE A 83 -16.61 5.69 19.19
CA ILE A 83 -15.14 5.58 19.23
C ILE A 83 -14.71 4.87 20.52
N ALA A 84 -13.72 3.96 20.40
CA ALA A 84 -13.09 3.27 21.52
C ALA A 84 -12.26 4.23 22.41
N ALA A 85 -11.84 3.77 23.59
CA ALA A 85 -10.95 4.55 24.43
C ALA A 85 -9.61 4.78 23.71
N SER A 86 -9.07 5.99 23.81
CA SER A 86 -7.85 6.39 23.11
C SER A 86 -6.94 7.19 24.03
N THR A 87 -5.64 6.90 23.94
CA THR A 87 -4.58 7.71 24.54
C THR A 87 -3.89 8.48 23.42
N ILE A 88 -3.86 9.80 23.55
CA ILE A 88 -3.18 10.69 22.61
C ILE A 88 -1.82 11.05 23.22
N ASP A 89 -0.75 10.54 22.64
CA ASP A 89 0.61 10.88 23.03
C ASP A 89 1.00 12.23 22.42
N LEU A 90 1.47 13.16 23.25
CA LEU A 90 1.85 14.50 22.84
C LEU A 90 3.36 14.68 23.04
N ASP A 91 4.13 14.77 21.96
CA ASP A 91 5.55 15.13 22.08
C ASP A 91 5.72 16.65 22.26
N TRP A 92 5.97 17.08 23.49
CA TRP A 92 6.22 18.48 23.83
C TRP A 92 7.71 18.79 24.04
N SER A 93 8.62 17.87 23.73
CA SER A 93 10.06 18.07 23.87
C SER A 93 10.61 19.24 23.06
N LYS A 94 9.88 19.65 22.01
CA LYS A 94 10.24 20.75 21.11
C LYS A 94 9.54 22.07 21.45
N VAL A 95 8.69 22.09 22.47
CA VAL A 95 8.04 23.32 22.93
C VAL A 95 9.04 24.10 23.77
N THR A 96 9.37 25.32 23.33
CA THR A 96 10.30 26.21 24.02
C THR A 96 9.66 27.55 24.31
N GLN A 97 10.14 28.21 25.37
CA GLN A 97 9.73 29.55 25.74
C GLN A 97 10.90 30.53 25.57
N TYR A 98 10.68 31.57 24.77
CA TYR A 98 11.58 32.72 24.66
C TYR A 98 10.82 34.03 24.90
N ALA A 99 11.55 35.11 25.19
CA ALA A 99 10.99 36.45 25.36
C ALA A 99 10.69 37.13 24.00
N SER A 100 10.02 36.40 23.09
CA SER A 100 9.63 36.85 21.76
C SER A 100 8.19 36.41 21.44
N GLN A 101 7.60 36.96 20.37
CA GLN A 101 6.28 36.54 19.91
C GLN A 101 6.29 35.05 19.55
N SER A 102 5.32 34.29 20.06
CA SER A 102 5.18 32.87 19.77
C SER A 102 4.87 32.66 18.28
N THR A 103 5.70 31.87 17.60
CA THR A 103 5.49 31.47 16.21
C THR A 103 5.35 29.96 16.11
N LEU A 104 4.37 29.49 15.33
CA LEU A 104 4.24 28.09 14.96
C LEU A 104 5.17 27.81 13.78
N ASN A 105 6.25 27.05 14.02
CA ASN A 105 7.27 26.80 12.99
C ASN A 105 6.83 25.73 11.98
N ALA A 106 6.09 24.71 12.41
CA ALA A 106 5.54 23.68 11.54
C ALA A 106 4.32 23.02 12.20
N SER A 107 3.28 22.80 11.41
CA SER A 107 2.16 21.92 11.74
C SER A 107 2.10 20.83 10.68
N ASN A 108 2.41 19.60 11.07
CA ASN A 108 2.19 18.42 10.25
C ASN A 108 1.07 17.64 10.94
N SER A 109 -0.03 17.38 10.24
CA SER A 109 -1.10 16.51 10.71
C SER A 109 -1.01 15.22 9.94
N ASP A 110 -0.93 14.10 10.66
CA ASP A 110 -0.97 12.74 10.14
C ASP A 110 -2.38 12.14 10.18
N GLY A 111 -3.37 12.92 10.62
CA GLY A 111 -4.77 12.56 10.62
C GLY A 111 -5.40 12.73 9.24
N ALA A 112 -5.73 11.62 8.59
CA ALA A 112 -6.54 11.61 7.38
C ALA A 112 -7.95 11.11 7.70
N ASN A 113 -8.96 11.68 7.05
CA ASN A 113 -10.28 11.03 6.99
C ASN A 113 -10.11 9.65 6.36
N VAL A 114 -10.94 8.68 6.80
CA VAL A 114 -11.05 7.37 6.15
C VAL A 114 -11.39 7.60 4.69
N GLY A 115 -10.40 7.47 3.83
CA GLY A 115 -10.55 7.69 2.41
C GLY A 115 -10.98 6.41 1.70
N ASN A 116 -11.82 6.55 0.68
CA ASN A 116 -12.16 5.43 -0.18
C ASN A 116 -11.08 5.26 -1.26
N VAL A 117 -10.84 4.02 -1.70
CA VAL A 117 -9.94 3.74 -2.81
C VAL A 117 -10.58 4.27 -4.10
N ILE A 118 -9.91 5.21 -4.76
CA ILE A 118 -10.33 5.80 -6.04
C ILE A 118 -9.57 5.23 -7.23
N GLY A 119 -8.42 4.58 -6.99
CA GLY A 119 -7.60 4.03 -8.06
C GLY A 119 -6.61 2.98 -7.56
N VAL A 120 -6.15 2.15 -8.48
CA VAL A 120 -5.07 1.21 -8.27
C VAL A 120 -4.04 1.42 -9.37
N GLU A 121 -2.79 1.60 -8.98
CA GLU A 121 -1.65 1.73 -9.88
C GLU A 121 -0.67 0.59 -9.62
N VAL A 122 -0.06 0.09 -10.69
CA VAL A 122 1.01 -0.92 -10.61
C VAL A 122 2.27 -0.29 -11.16
N SER A 123 3.34 -0.30 -10.36
CA SER A 123 4.67 0.16 -10.77
C SER A 123 5.42 -0.94 -11.52
N GLU A 124 6.44 -0.56 -12.27
CA GLU A 124 7.37 -1.45 -12.99
C GLU A 124 8.12 -2.42 -12.05
N ASP A 125 8.32 -2.02 -10.80
CA ASP A 125 8.85 -2.88 -9.73
C ASP A 125 7.84 -3.94 -9.22
N GLY A 126 6.64 -3.98 -9.82
CA GLY A 126 5.53 -4.84 -9.43
C GLY A 126 4.81 -4.39 -8.17
N ILE A 127 5.05 -3.18 -7.67
CA ILE A 127 4.37 -2.66 -6.48
C ILE A 127 2.96 -2.20 -6.87
N VAL A 128 1.96 -2.73 -6.18
CA VAL A 128 0.56 -2.35 -6.32
C VAL A 128 0.24 -1.30 -5.26
N SER A 129 -0.11 -0.11 -5.70
CA SER A 129 -0.46 1.04 -4.87
C SER A 129 -1.94 1.36 -5.02
N ALA A 130 -2.64 1.51 -3.89
CA ALA A 130 -3.98 2.05 -3.85
C ALA A 130 -3.91 3.57 -3.65
N ILE A 131 -4.64 4.30 -4.48
CA ILE A 131 -4.79 5.75 -4.40
C ILE A 131 -6.13 6.02 -3.72
N PHE A 132 -6.10 6.82 -2.65
CA PHE A 132 -7.27 7.19 -1.86
C PHE A 132 -7.74 8.60 -2.21
N ASP A 133 -9.03 8.87 -2.01
CA ASP A 133 -9.65 10.20 -2.22
C ASP A 133 -9.08 11.31 -1.33
N ASN A 134 -8.39 10.94 -0.25
CA ASN A 134 -7.66 11.82 0.66
C ASN A 134 -6.24 12.16 0.15
N SER A 135 -5.93 11.85 -1.12
CA SER A 135 -4.61 12.02 -1.75
C SER A 135 -3.47 11.22 -1.11
N GLU A 136 -3.80 10.25 -0.25
CA GLU A 136 -2.83 9.27 0.26
C GLU A 136 -2.62 8.16 -0.79
N VAL A 137 -1.37 7.73 -0.95
CA VAL A 137 -1.02 6.57 -1.77
C VAL A 137 -0.43 5.52 -0.85
N ARG A 138 -1.05 4.35 -0.78
CA ARG A 138 -0.58 3.24 0.05
C ARG A 138 -0.21 2.05 -0.81
N GLN A 139 0.99 1.52 -0.56
CA GLN A 139 1.39 0.24 -1.13
C GLN A 139 0.61 -0.88 -0.44
N ILE A 140 -0.16 -1.65 -1.21
CA ILE A 140 -1.04 -2.70 -0.69
C ILE A 140 -0.53 -4.10 -0.99
N ALA A 141 0.19 -4.28 -2.10
CA ALA A 141 0.70 -5.58 -2.52
C ALA A 141 1.94 -5.44 -3.42
N LYS A 142 2.62 -6.56 -3.64
CA LYS A 142 3.71 -6.66 -4.61
C LYS A 142 3.54 -7.92 -5.46
N ILE A 143 3.65 -7.75 -6.78
CA ILE A 143 3.59 -8.82 -7.77
C ILE A 143 5.00 -9.41 -7.91
N GLY A 144 5.10 -10.73 -7.76
CA GLY A 144 6.32 -11.49 -8.01
C GLY A 144 6.24 -12.20 -9.36
N ILE A 145 7.39 -12.36 -10.02
CA ILE A 145 7.52 -13.14 -11.26
C ILE A 145 8.10 -14.50 -10.92
N ALA A 146 7.39 -15.56 -11.32
CA ALA A 146 7.88 -16.93 -11.18
C ALA A 146 8.79 -17.28 -12.37
N THR A 147 10.04 -17.64 -12.08
CA THR A 147 11.01 -18.12 -13.08
C THR A 147 11.19 -19.63 -12.93
N PHE A 148 11.36 -20.32 -14.05
CA PHE A 148 11.59 -21.77 -14.11
C PHE A 148 12.97 -22.04 -14.72
N ALA A 149 13.60 -23.14 -14.31
CA ALA A 149 14.88 -23.55 -14.87
C ALA A 149 14.77 -23.96 -16.36
N ASN A 150 13.65 -24.58 -16.73
CA ASN A 150 13.35 -24.96 -18.11
C ASN A 150 11.92 -24.54 -18.50
N PRO A 151 11.74 -23.36 -19.13
CA PRO A 151 10.43 -22.89 -19.57
C PRO A 151 9.75 -23.80 -20.60
N ASP A 152 10.50 -24.45 -21.49
CA ASP A 152 9.94 -25.35 -22.51
C ASP A 152 9.37 -26.64 -21.93
N GLY A 153 9.73 -26.96 -20.68
CA GLY A 153 9.15 -28.08 -19.94
C GLY A 153 7.74 -27.81 -19.42
N LEU A 154 7.25 -26.57 -19.48
CA LEU A 154 5.93 -26.22 -18.95
C LEU A 154 4.81 -26.84 -19.80
N ALA A 155 3.77 -27.35 -19.13
CA ALA A 155 2.58 -27.84 -19.82
C ALA A 155 1.60 -26.70 -20.03
N ALA A 156 1.25 -26.41 -21.28
CA ALA A 156 0.18 -25.47 -21.61
C ALA A 156 -1.17 -25.97 -21.07
N VAL A 157 -1.94 -25.04 -20.50
CA VAL A 157 -3.28 -25.24 -19.97
C VAL A 157 -4.22 -24.27 -20.69
N SER A 158 -5.53 -24.52 -20.63
CA SER A 158 -6.52 -23.63 -21.23
C SER A 158 -6.38 -22.19 -20.71
N GLY A 159 -6.49 -21.22 -21.62
CA GLY A 159 -6.55 -19.80 -21.26
C GLY A 159 -5.20 -19.11 -21.09
N ASN A 160 -4.19 -19.46 -21.91
CA ASN A 160 -2.83 -18.89 -21.87
C ASN A 160 -2.09 -19.13 -20.54
N ALA A 161 -2.54 -20.12 -19.76
CA ALA A 161 -1.91 -20.51 -18.52
C ALA A 161 -0.94 -21.67 -18.74
N TYR A 162 0.13 -21.72 -17.95
CA TYR A 162 1.09 -22.80 -17.95
C TYR A 162 1.14 -23.46 -16.58
N ARG A 163 1.37 -24.76 -16.54
CA ARG A 163 1.53 -25.53 -15.31
C ARG A 163 2.92 -26.14 -15.24
N ALA A 164 3.52 -26.06 -14.06
CA ALA A 164 4.80 -26.69 -13.74
C ALA A 164 4.71 -28.22 -13.91
N THR A 165 5.76 -28.81 -14.47
CA THR A 165 5.91 -30.25 -14.67
C THR A 165 7.25 -30.71 -14.09
N ILE A 166 7.48 -32.02 -14.06
CA ILE A 166 8.78 -32.57 -13.64
C ILE A 166 9.94 -32.01 -14.51
N PRO A 167 9.87 -31.98 -15.86
CA PRO A 167 10.96 -31.44 -16.67
C PRO A 167 11.12 -29.90 -16.62
N SER A 168 10.14 -29.14 -16.13
CA SER A 168 10.29 -27.67 -15.97
C SER A 168 11.13 -27.27 -14.76
N GLY A 169 11.24 -28.17 -13.77
CA GLY A 169 11.82 -27.90 -12.47
C GLY A 169 10.90 -27.09 -11.56
N GLU A 170 11.40 -26.77 -10.36
CA GLU A 170 10.70 -25.95 -9.37
C GLU A 170 10.73 -24.47 -9.75
N PHE A 171 9.66 -23.75 -9.40
CA PHE A 171 9.56 -22.32 -9.65
C PHE A 171 10.30 -21.53 -8.57
N VAL A 172 10.93 -20.43 -8.97
CA VAL A 172 11.52 -19.45 -8.05
C VAL A 172 10.84 -18.11 -8.28
N ILE A 173 10.15 -17.61 -7.25
CA ILE A 173 9.54 -16.29 -7.26
C ILE A 173 10.63 -15.24 -7.04
N LYS A 174 10.72 -14.29 -7.95
CA LYS A 174 11.66 -13.18 -7.92
C LYS A 174 10.92 -11.86 -8.04
N GLN A 175 11.59 -10.80 -7.64
CA GLN A 175 11.11 -9.45 -7.91
C GLN A 175 11.31 -9.13 -9.39
N PRO A 176 10.39 -8.36 -10.01
CA PRO A 176 10.60 -7.84 -11.37
C PRO A 176 11.96 -7.15 -11.50
N GLY A 177 12.63 -7.35 -12.64
CA GLY A 177 13.94 -6.77 -12.94
C GLY A 177 15.13 -7.37 -12.19
N VAL A 178 14.92 -8.33 -11.28
CA VAL A 178 15.98 -8.91 -10.44
C VAL A 178 16.23 -10.38 -10.75
N GLY A 179 17.50 -10.76 -10.87
CA GLY A 179 17.91 -12.17 -10.93
C GLY A 179 17.42 -12.91 -12.19
N GLY A 180 17.33 -12.20 -13.32
CA GLY A 180 16.88 -12.75 -14.60
C GLY A 180 15.36 -12.85 -14.73
N ALA A 181 14.60 -12.28 -13.81
CA ALA A 181 13.18 -12.01 -14.01
C ALA A 181 13.02 -10.80 -14.96
N GLY A 182 11.99 -10.84 -15.82
CA GLY A 182 11.65 -9.71 -16.69
C GLY A 182 11.15 -8.49 -15.92
N GLU A 183 10.88 -7.41 -16.65
CA GLU A 183 10.29 -6.17 -16.12
C GLU A 183 8.77 -6.19 -16.30
N ILE A 184 8.03 -5.45 -15.46
CA ILE A 184 6.59 -5.29 -15.61
C ILE A 184 6.31 -3.97 -16.32
N ALA A 185 5.67 -4.00 -17.47
CA ALA A 185 5.21 -2.78 -18.16
C ALA A 185 3.71 -2.54 -17.89
N PRO A 186 3.35 -1.73 -16.88
CA PRO A 186 1.95 -1.53 -16.51
C PRO A 186 1.15 -0.87 -17.63
N GLY A 187 -0.10 -1.33 -17.81
CA GLY A 187 -1.00 -0.79 -18.83
C GLY A 187 -0.71 -1.24 -20.27
N THR A 188 0.25 -2.15 -20.46
CA THR A 188 0.57 -2.74 -21.77
C THR A 188 0.15 -4.20 -21.84
N LEU A 189 -0.08 -4.70 -23.05
CA LEU A 189 -0.42 -6.11 -23.31
C LEU A 189 0.65 -6.73 -24.20
N GLU A 190 1.19 -7.89 -23.81
CA GLU A 190 2.16 -8.61 -24.61
C GLU A 190 1.53 -9.13 -25.91
N ALA A 191 2.16 -8.81 -27.04
CA ALA A 191 1.72 -9.28 -28.35
C ALA A 191 2.19 -10.73 -28.60
N SER A 192 1.44 -11.47 -29.41
CA SER A 192 1.86 -12.79 -29.86
C SER A 192 3.16 -12.68 -30.68
N THR A 193 4.10 -13.58 -30.42
CA THR A 193 5.37 -13.67 -31.19
C THR A 193 5.16 -14.31 -32.57
N VAL A 194 3.95 -14.72 -32.92
CA VAL A 194 3.65 -15.43 -34.19
C VAL A 194 3.68 -14.47 -35.38
N ASP A 195 4.54 -14.74 -36.36
CA ASP A 195 4.52 -14.10 -37.68
C ASP A 195 3.59 -14.85 -38.63
N LEU A 196 2.45 -14.25 -38.94
CA LEU A 196 1.44 -14.81 -39.84
C LEU A 196 2.02 -15.17 -41.22
N SER A 197 2.94 -14.38 -41.77
CA SER A 197 3.48 -14.60 -43.13
C SER A 197 4.32 -15.88 -43.19
N ALA A 198 5.12 -16.12 -42.15
CA ALA A 198 5.92 -17.33 -42.01
C ALA A 198 5.03 -18.56 -41.79
N GLU A 199 4.03 -18.45 -40.91
CA GLU A 199 3.08 -19.55 -40.66
C GLU A 199 2.27 -19.93 -41.91
N PHE A 200 1.80 -18.95 -42.69
CA PHE A 200 1.11 -19.23 -43.96
C PHE A 200 2.02 -19.93 -44.96
N THR A 201 3.28 -19.52 -45.08
CA THR A 201 4.26 -20.17 -45.97
C THR A 201 4.56 -21.59 -45.49
N GLY A 202 4.67 -21.79 -44.17
CA GLY A 202 4.80 -23.09 -43.53
C GLY A 202 3.65 -24.03 -43.92
N LEU A 203 2.40 -23.56 -43.77
CA LEU A 203 1.19 -24.31 -44.12
C LEU A 203 1.15 -24.65 -45.61
N ILE A 204 1.46 -23.71 -46.50
CA ILE A 204 1.54 -23.96 -47.96
C ILE A 204 2.58 -25.03 -48.26
N THR A 205 3.73 -24.99 -47.58
CA THR A 205 4.80 -25.99 -47.76
C THR A 205 4.35 -27.36 -47.27
N THR A 206 3.68 -27.45 -46.12
CA THR A 206 3.13 -28.73 -45.61
C THR A 206 2.05 -29.27 -46.55
N GLN A 207 1.18 -28.41 -47.07
CA GLN A 207 0.12 -28.79 -48.01
C GLN A 207 0.69 -29.26 -49.36
N LYS A 208 1.73 -28.59 -49.87
CA LYS A 208 2.45 -29.03 -51.08
C LYS A 208 3.14 -30.37 -50.86
N ALA A 209 3.79 -30.57 -49.71
CA ALA A 209 4.39 -31.84 -49.35
C ALA A 209 3.35 -32.96 -49.31
N TYR A 210 2.19 -32.73 -48.68
CA TYR A 210 1.08 -33.68 -48.65
C TYR A 210 0.54 -34.00 -50.06
N SER A 211 0.39 -32.99 -50.91
CA SER A 211 -0.08 -33.15 -52.30
C SER A 211 0.93 -33.93 -53.15
N ALA A 212 2.23 -33.67 -52.95
CA ALA A 212 3.30 -34.41 -53.60
C ALA A 212 3.34 -35.87 -53.15
N SER A 213 3.26 -36.13 -51.84
CA SER A 213 3.17 -37.49 -51.29
C SER A 213 1.94 -38.24 -51.82
N SER A 214 0.78 -37.58 -51.88
CA SER A 214 -0.44 -38.16 -52.44
C SER A 214 -0.28 -38.51 -53.91
N LYS A 215 0.37 -37.64 -54.70
CA LYS A 215 0.61 -37.89 -56.12
C LYS A 215 1.61 -39.02 -56.38
N ILE A 216 2.62 -39.15 -55.51
CA ILE A 216 3.56 -40.29 -55.53
C ILE A 216 2.78 -41.59 -55.28
N ILE A 217 1.88 -41.62 -54.29
CA ILE A 217 1.03 -42.79 -54.00
C ILE A 217 0.15 -43.13 -55.20
N THR A 218 -0.58 -42.17 -55.77
CA THR A 218 -1.45 -42.44 -56.93
C THR A 218 -0.67 -42.96 -58.13
N THR A 219 0.54 -42.44 -58.35
CA THR A 219 1.39 -42.90 -59.47
C THR A 219 1.89 -44.32 -59.20
N ALA A 220 2.24 -44.64 -57.96
CA ALA A 220 2.62 -45.99 -57.55
C ALA A 220 1.44 -46.97 -57.73
N ASP A 221 0.22 -46.57 -57.33
CA ASP A 221 -0.98 -47.39 -57.49
C ASP A 221 -1.29 -47.67 -58.98
N GLN A 222 -1.16 -46.65 -59.84
CA GLN A 222 -1.33 -46.81 -61.30
C GLN A 222 -0.31 -47.80 -61.89
N MET A 223 0.96 -47.72 -61.49
CA MET A 223 1.98 -48.67 -61.93
C MET A 223 1.69 -50.09 -61.42
N LEU A 224 1.18 -50.25 -60.21
CA LEU A 224 0.77 -51.55 -59.67
C LEU A 224 -0.41 -52.15 -60.45
N GLU A 225 -1.40 -51.34 -60.80
CA GLU A 225 -2.53 -51.78 -61.62
C GLU A 225 -2.09 -52.23 -63.02
N GLU A 226 -1.17 -51.48 -63.65
CA GLU A 226 -0.63 -51.83 -64.96
C GLU A 226 0.22 -53.11 -64.93
N LEU A 227 1.01 -53.33 -63.87
CA LEU A 227 1.73 -54.59 -63.64
C LEU A 227 0.79 -55.79 -63.49
N ILE A 228 -0.36 -55.62 -62.81
CA ILE A 228 -1.37 -56.68 -62.68
C ILE A 228 -1.99 -57.00 -64.05
N ASN A 229 -2.25 -55.98 -64.87
CA ASN A 229 -2.83 -56.14 -66.20
C ASN A 229 -1.87 -56.79 -67.22
N ILE A 230 -0.54 -56.64 -67.07
CA ILE A 230 0.47 -57.31 -67.90
C ILE A 230 0.58 -58.82 -67.61
N LYS A 231 0.14 -59.28 -66.43
CA LYS A 231 0.21 -60.70 -66.04
C LYS A 231 -0.91 -61.57 -66.65
N ARG A 232 -1.66 -61.07 -67.64
CA ARG A 232 -2.81 -61.76 -68.24
C ARG A 232 -2.55 -62.20 -69.67
#